data_AF-A0A315ELR9-F1
#
_entry.id   AF-A0A315ELR9-F1
#
_cell.length_a   1.000
_cell.length_b   1.000
_cell.length_c   1.000
_cell.angle_alpha   90.00
_cell.angle_beta   90.00
_cell.angle_gamma   90.00
#
_symmetry.space_group_name_H-M   'P 1'
#
loop_
_entity.id
_entity.type
_entity.pdbx_description
1 polymer ?
#
loop_
_entity_poly.entity_id
_entity_poly.type
_entity_poly.pdbx_seq_one_letter_code
_entity_poly.pdbx_strand_id
1 'polypeptide(L)'
;MWTGVLAQDKPTASRALLARPPQSGAEPMLLLGPKNRPYTEILVHTTKLDYFDCNGIVAPWFRELVVAEMNYFAELVDLPFVKGDACVVSIGTDKSLTPGRINIHLYVNQQRLTACVRNEQCPVFRSISLIPKDKVLYRSYFLSDMSRKLISQQCVTDKGKLFTDTTCYTVP
;
A
#
# COMPACT_ATOMS: atom_id res chain seq x y z
N MET A 1 -2.45 29.83 -39.25
CA MET A 1 -2.62 29.69 -37.78
C MET A 1 -2.84 28.22 -37.49
N TRP A 2 -1.84 27.53 -36.94
CA TRP A 2 -1.97 26.13 -36.50
C TRP A 2 -1.77 26.12 -34.99
N THR A 3 -2.87 25.99 -34.24
CA THR A 3 -2.85 25.77 -32.80
C THR A 3 -2.65 24.29 -32.55
N GLY A 4 -1.39 23.87 -32.40
CA GLY A 4 -1.06 22.54 -31.88
C GLY A 4 -1.33 22.52 -30.38
N VAL A 5 -2.41 21.87 -29.98
CA VAL A 5 -2.64 21.51 -28.58
C VAL A 5 -1.59 20.45 -28.24
N LEU A 6 -0.59 20.81 -27.44
CA LEU A 6 0.34 19.85 -26.86
C LEU A 6 -0.48 18.90 -26.00
N ALA A 7 -0.65 17.66 -26.47
CA ALA A 7 -1.07 16.56 -25.62
C ALA A 7 -0.01 16.46 -24.52
N GLN A 8 -0.38 16.78 -23.27
CA GLN A 8 0.46 16.47 -22.13
C GLN A 8 0.58 14.94 -22.09
N ASP A 9 1.77 14.43 -22.40
CA ASP A 9 2.10 13.04 -22.14
C ASP A 9 1.86 12.80 -20.65
N LYS A 10 0.90 11.91 -20.34
CA LYS A 10 0.71 11.46 -18.97
C LYS A 10 2.03 10.87 -18.50
N PRO A 11 2.53 11.21 -17.30
CA PRO A 11 3.75 10.61 -16.79
C PRO A 11 3.62 9.09 -16.84
N THR A 12 4.54 8.44 -17.53
CA THR A 12 4.64 6.98 -17.65
C THR A 12 5.73 6.47 -16.72
N ALA A 13 5.38 5.53 -15.84
CA ALA A 13 6.32 4.87 -14.93
C ALA A 13 7.14 3.80 -15.65
N SER A 14 8.05 4.27 -16.51
CA SER A 14 8.87 3.44 -17.41
C SER A 14 9.66 2.33 -16.71
N ARG A 15 10.18 2.58 -15.51
CA ARG A 15 11.01 1.61 -14.77
C ARG A 15 10.14 0.57 -14.07
N ALA A 16 9.06 1.00 -13.44
CA ALA A 16 8.15 0.11 -12.72
C ALA A 16 7.43 -0.86 -13.65
N LEU A 17 7.16 -0.47 -14.91
CA LEU A 17 6.55 -1.35 -15.92
C LEU A 17 7.38 -2.61 -16.23
N LEU A 18 8.66 -2.62 -15.89
CA LEU A 18 9.54 -3.79 -16.11
C LEU A 18 9.33 -4.90 -15.08
N ALA A 19 8.71 -4.63 -13.93
CA ALA A 19 8.64 -5.56 -12.80
C ALA A 19 7.81 -6.82 -13.07
N ARG A 20 6.80 -6.74 -13.97
CA ARG A 20 5.91 -7.87 -14.37
C ARG A 20 5.52 -8.80 -13.20
N PRO A 21 4.89 -8.26 -12.13
CA PRO A 21 4.63 -9.02 -10.92
C PRO A 21 3.59 -10.13 -11.11
N PRO A 22 3.61 -11.18 -10.28
CA PRO A 22 2.56 -12.19 -10.26
C PRO A 22 1.20 -11.55 -9.92
N GLN A 23 0.15 -11.99 -10.62
CA GLN A 23 -1.23 -11.50 -10.40
C GLN A 23 -2.05 -12.43 -9.49
N SER A 24 -1.53 -13.63 -9.20
CA SER A 24 -2.16 -14.64 -8.35
C SER A 24 -1.11 -15.60 -7.80
N GLY A 25 -1.48 -16.37 -6.78
CA GLY A 25 -0.65 -17.45 -6.23
C GLY A 25 -1.50 -18.52 -5.55
N ALA A 26 -0.87 -19.62 -5.15
CA ALA A 26 -1.55 -20.75 -4.50
C ALA A 26 -2.01 -20.45 -3.07
N GLU A 27 -1.34 -19.51 -2.40
CA GLU A 27 -1.65 -19.08 -1.04
C GLU A 27 -2.65 -17.92 -1.05
N PRO A 28 -3.51 -17.78 -0.02
CA PRO A 28 -4.35 -16.60 0.14
C PRO A 28 -3.49 -15.33 0.26
N MET A 29 -4.02 -14.19 -0.20
CA MET A 29 -3.30 -12.89 -0.13
C MET A 29 -2.79 -12.56 1.28
N LEU A 30 -3.60 -12.87 2.29
CA LEU A 30 -3.27 -12.74 3.70
C LEU A 30 -3.56 -14.05 4.45
N LEU A 31 -2.64 -14.43 5.32
CA LEU A 31 -2.79 -15.52 6.29
C LEU A 31 -3.31 -14.94 7.61
N LEU A 32 -4.65 -14.94 7.75
CA LEU A 32 -5.33 -14.43 8.93
C LEU A 32 -6.03 -15.57 9.67
N GLY A 33 -6.03 -15.49 10.98
CA GLY A 33 -6.81 -16.32 11.88
C GLY A 33 -8.19 -15.74 12.21
N PRO A 34 -8.81 -16.20 13.31
CA PRO A 34 -10.14 -15.78 13.71
C PRO A 34 -10.26 -14.26 13.84
N LYS A 35 -11.42 -13.72 13.49
CA LYS A 35 -11.71 -12.26 13.54
C LYS A 35 -10.75 -11.41 12.68
N ASN A 36 -10.23 -11.98 11.59
CA ASN A 36 -9.30 -11.30 10.66
C ASN A 36 -8.01 -10.80 11.33
N ARG A 37 -7.51 -11.54 12.33
CA ARG A 37 -6.26 -11.21 13.02
C ARG A 37 -5.15 -12.21 12.68
N PRO A 38 -3.92 -11.77 12.43
CA PRO A 38 -2.76 -12.65 12.28
C PRO A 38 -2.57 -13.57 13.49
N TYR A 39 -2.01 -14.76 13.26
CA TYR A 39 -1.59 -15.66 14.32
C TYR A 39 -0.25 -15.27 14.97
N THR A 40 0.46 -14.32 14.36
CA THR A 40 1.74 -13.81 14.84
C THR A 40 1.56 -12.82 15.99
N GLU A 41 2.61 -12.66 16.80
CA GLU A 41 2.62 -11.65 17.86
C GLU A 41 2.56 -10.22 17.32
N ILE A 42 2.01 -9.33 18.14
CA ILE A 42 1.98 -7.89 17.85
C ILE A 42 3.40 -7.34 18.02
N LEU A 43 3.91 -6.69 16.98
CA LEU A 43 5.20 -6.02 16.98
C LEU A 43 5.17 -4.71 17.80
N VAL A 44 4.11 -3.91 17.60
CA VAL A 44 3.86 -2.66 18.32
C VAL A 44 2.35 -2.48 18.49
N HIS A 45 1.92 -2.14 19.70
CA HIS A 45 0.56 -1.74 20.00
C HIS A 45 0.49 -0.23 20.23
N THR A 46 -0.50 0.41 19.63
CA THR A 46 -0.88 1.80 19.92
C THR A 46 -2.38 1.86 20.22
N THR A 47 -2.84 2.98 20.77
CA THR A 47 -4.28 3.19 21.03
C THR A 47 -5.14 2.92 19.80
N LYS A 48 -4.67 3.21 18.57
CA LYS A 48 -5.46 3.13 17.33
C LYS A 48 -5.11 1.94 16.43
N LEU A 49 -3.90 1.38 16.57
CA LEU A 49 -3.36 0.41 15.62
C LEU A 49 -2.53 -0.67 16.33
N ASP A 50 -2.77 -1.91 15.93
CA ASP A 50 -1.89 -3.06 16.17
C ASP A 50 -1.00 -3.27 14.94
N TYR A 51 0.32 -3.31 15.11
CA TYR A 51 1.28 -3.56 14.04
C TYR A 51 1.86 -4.97 14.14
N PHE A 52 2.04 -5.62 12.99
CA PHE A 52 2.57 -6.97 12.84
C PHE A 52 3.62 -6.99 11.73
N ASP A 53 4.57 -7.93 11.80
CA ASP A 53 5.53 -8.17 10.73
C ASP A 53 4.82 -8.72 9.48
N CYS A 54 5.21 -8.30 8.27
CA CYS A 54 4.58 -8.86 7.06
C CYS A 54 4.91 -10.35 6.84
N ASN A 55 6.02 -10.84 7.38
CA ASN A 55 6.43 -12.24 7.23
C ASN A 55 5.46 -13.18 7.96
N GLY A 56 4.99 -14.21 7.25
CA GLY A 56 3.97 -15.13 7.76
C GLY A 56 2.54 -14.59 7.71
N ILE A 57 2.33 -13.34 7.27
CA ILE A 57 1.00 -12.73 7.15
C ILE A 57 0.67 -12.41 5.70
N VAL A 58 1.57 -11.71 5.00
CA VAL A 58 1.38 -11.33 3.60
C VAL A 58 2.05 -12.38 2.72
N ALA A 59 1.26 -13.06 1.88
CA ALA A 59 1.79 -14.05 0.97
C ALA A 59 2.87 -13.45 0.06
N PRO A 60 3.97 -14.18 -0.24
CA PRO A 60 5.08 -13.63 -1.01
C PRO A 60 4.66 -13.06 -2.37
N TRP A 61 3.81 -13.78 -3.11
CA TRP A 61 3.32 -13.34 -4.42
C TRP A 61 2.51 -12.04 -4.31
N PHE A 62 1.69 -11.90 -3.26
CA PHE A 62 0.86 -10.72 -3.06
C PHE A 62 1.71 -9.52 -2.63
N ARG A 63 2.74 -9.77 -1.82
CA ARG A 63 3.74 -8.75 -1.45
C ARG A 63 4.47 -8.21 -2.66
N GLU A 64 4.90 -9.08 -3.57
CA GLU A 64 5.54 -8.70 -4.83
C GLU A 64 4.61 -7.84 -5.70
N LEU A 65 3.35 -8.24 -5.82
CA LEU A 65 2.32 -7.47 -6.52
C LEU A 65 2.16 -6.06 -5.96
N VAL A 66 1.92 -5.92 -4.64
CA VAL A 66 1.68 -4.59 -4.05
C VAL A 66 2.93 -3.73 -4.01
N VAL A 67 4.13 -4.32 -3.97
CA VAL A 67 5.40 -3.60 -4.12
C VAL A 67 5.56 -3.06 -5.54
N ALA A 68 5.25 -3.85 -6.56
CA ALA A 68 5.31 -3.40 -7.94
C ALA A 68 4.29 -2.30 -8.23
N GLU A 69 3.04 -2.44 -7.76
CA GLU A 69 2.01 -1.41 -7.85
C GLU A 69 2.44 -0.13 -7.10
N MET A 70 2.95 -0.26 -5.87
CA MET A 70 3.47 0.88 -5.10
C MET A 70 4.61 1.61 -5.82
N ASN A 71 5.55 0.86 -6.40
CA ASN A 71 6.68 1.44 -7.12
C ASN A 71 6.25 2.13 -8.42
N TYR A 72 5.23 1.60 -9.11
CA TYR A 72 4.61 2.29 -10.23
C TYR A 72 4.07 3.66 -9.80
N PHE A 73 3.29 3.72 -8.72
CA PHE A 73 2.77 5.00 -8.22
C PHE A 73 3.86 5.90 -7.68
N ALA A 74 4.89 5.35 -7.03
CA ALA A 74 6.02 6.11 -6.53
C ALA A 74 6.80 6.78 -7.66
N GLU A 75 6.99 6.11 -8.80
CA GLU A 75 7.64 6.69 -9.98
C GLU A 75 6.87 7.89 -10.52
N LEU A 76 5.53 7.85 -10.54
CA LEU A 76 4.69 8.95 -11.02
C LEU A 76 4.82 10.23 -10.18
N VAL A 77 5.29 10.13 -8.94
CA VAL A 77 5.41 11.26 -8.00
C VAL A 77 6.83 11.46 -7.47
N ASP A 78 7.82 10.86 -8.13
CA ASP A 78 9.23 10.93 -7.78
C ASP A 78 9.52 10.54 -6.32
N LEU A 79 8.92 9.44 -5.86
CA LEU A 79 9.26 8.82 -4.59
C LEU A 79 10.20 7.63 -4.77
N PRO A 80 11.14 7.40 -3.83
CA PRO A 80 12.01 6.23 -3.89
C PRO A 80 11.22 4.92 -3.87
N PHE A 81 11.74 3.95 -4.63
CA PHE A 81 11.20 2.58 -4.68
C PHE A 81 11.43 1.86 -3.36
N VAL A 82 10.54 0.90 -3.09
CA VAL A 82 10.61 -0.03 -1.96
C VAL A 82 10.90 -1.44 -2.48
N LYS A 83 11.53 -2.26 -1.62
CA LYS A 83 11.84 -3.67 -1.93
C LYS A 83 10.81 -4.65 -1.36
N GLY A 84 10.09 -4.24 -0.32
CA GLY A 84 9.10 -5.08 0.38
C GLY A 84 9.64 -5.91 1.54
N ASP A 85 10.94 -5.87 1.81
CA ASP A 85 11.59 -6.49 2.97
C ASP A 85 11.30 -5.72 4.27
N ALA A 86 11.27 -4.39 4.20
CA ALA A 86 10.83 -3.52 5.29
C ALA A 86 9.32 -3.24 5.17
N CYS A 87 8.51 -4.09 5.79
CA CYS A 87 7.06 -4.10 5.68
C CYS A 87 6.39 -4.40 7.02
N VAL A 88 5.28 -3.71 7.34
CA VAL A 88 4.38 -4.09 8.44
C VAL A 88 2.93 -4.14 7.99
N VAL A 89 2.15 -5.01 8.63
CA VAL A 89 0.69 -5.00 8.56
C VAL A 89 0.17 -4.23 9.77
N SER A 90 -0.75 -3.30 9.58
CA SER A 90 -1.47 -2.65 10.68
C SER A 90 -2.95 -3.00 10.67
N ILE A 91 -3.54 -3.20 11.84
CA ILE A 91 -4.98 -3.43 12.02
C ILE A 91 -5.56 -2.38 12.96
N GLY A 92 -6.67 -1.76 12.55
CA GLY A 92 -7.40 -0.80 13.39
C GLY A 92 -7.95 -1.44 14.66
N THR A 93 -7.64 -0.86 15.82
CA THR A 93 -8.28 -1.22 17.10
C THR A 93 -9.73 -0.75 17.14
N ASP A 94 -10.44 -1.07 18.21
CA ASP A 94 -11.77 -0.55 18.53
C ASP A 94 -11.83 0.99 18.63
N LYS A 95 -10.71 1.62 19.01
CA LYS A 95 -10.56 3.09 19.07
C LYS A 95 -10.11 3.71 17.75
N SER A 96 -9.89 2.91 16.69
CA SER A 96 -9.61 3.42 15.36
C SER A 96 -10.86 4.04 14.73
N LEU A 97 -10.68 5.01 13.83
CA LEU A 97 -11.78 5.50 12.98
C LEU A 97 -12.37 4.38 12.12
N THR A 98 -11.57 3.37 11.81
CA THR A 98 -11.97 2.24 10.97
C THR A 98 -11.50 0.92 11.60
N PRO A 99 -12.21 0.45 12.64
CA PRO A 99 -11.86 -0.77 13.37
C PRO A 99 -11.75 -1.98 12.44
N GLY A 100 -10.76 -2.83 12.68
CA GLY A 100 -10.50 -4.04 11.89
C GLY A 100 -9.92 -3.79 10.50
N ARG A 101 -9.75 -2.53 10.05
CA ARG A 101 -9.17 -2.24 8.74
C ARG A 101 -7.71 -2.68 8.69
N ILE A 102 -7.40 -3.49 7.69
CA ILE A 102 -6.05 -4.00 7.44
C ILE A 102 -5.35 -3.07 6.44
N ASN A 103 -4.14 -2.67 6.78
CA ASN A 103 -3.26 -1.92 5.88
C ASN A 103 -1.90 -2.61 5.82
N ILE A 104 -1.27 -2.56 4.65
CA ILE A 104 0.13 -2.93 4.46
C ILE A 104 0.92 -1.64 4.33
N HIS A 105 1.98 -1.46 5.12
CA HIS A 105 2.88 -0.31 5.06
C HIS A 105 4.23 -0.74 4.54
N LEU A 106 4.75 -0.02 3.56
CA LEU A 106 6.02 -0.33 2.90
C LEU A 106 7.04 0.76 3.20
N TYR A 107 8.26 0.34 3.52
CA TYR A 107 9.37 1.24 3.80
C TYR A 107 10.54 0.95 2.85
N VAL A 108 11.35 1.97 2.63
CA VAL A 108 12.54 1.86 1.78
C VAL A 108 13.64 1.00 2.41
N ASN A 109 13.62 0.85 3.74
CA ASN A 109 14.53 0.00 4.52
C ASN A 109 14.05 -0.13 5.97
N GLN A 110 14.69 -1.02 6.73
CA GLN A 110 14.37 -1.30 8.13
C GLN A 110 14.53 -0.09 9.06
N GLN A 111 15.50 0.79 8.79
CA GLN A 111 15.71 1.99 9.60
C GLN A 111 14.49 2.92 9.54
N ARG A 112 13.91 3.09 8.35
CA ARG A 112 12.70 3.91 8.16
C ARG A 112 11.46 3.26 8.75
N LEU A 113 11.35 1.93 8.68
CA LEU A 113 10.29 1.18 9.37
C LEU A 113 10.36 1.43 10.88
N THR A 114 11.51 1.19 11.50
CA THR A 114 11.70 1.37 12.94
C THR A 114 11.42 2.80 13.36
N ALA A 115 11.95 3.79 12.65
CA ALA A 115 11.70 5.20 12.95
C ALA A 115 10.21 5.55 12.90
N CYS A 116 9.48 5.04 11.91
CA CYS A 116 8.06 5.32 11.78
C CYS A 116 7.20 4.57 12.81
N VAL A 117 7.35 3.25 12.90
CA VAL A 117 6.45 2.39 13.68
C VAL A 117 6.74 2.47 15.19
N ARG A 118 8.00 2.61 15.59
CA ARG A 118 8.40 2.65 17.02
C ARG A 118 8.60 4.04 17.56
N ASN A 119 9.08 4.97 16.72
CA ASN A 119 9.43 6.32 17.17
C ASN A 119 8.47 7.39 16.64
N GLU A 120 7.40 7.00 15.93
CA GLU A 120 6.39 7.90 15.35
C GLU A 120 6.95 8.94 14.36
N GLN A 121 8.13 8.67 13.79
CA GLN A 121 8.81 9.54 12.84
C GLN A 121 8.60 9.04 11.40
N CYS A 122 7.46 9.42 10.82
CA CYS A 122 7.02 8.98 9.49
C CYS A 122 6.96 10.15 8.48
N PRO A 123 8.09 10.67 7.97
CA PRO A 123 8.06 11.80 7.04
C PRO A 123 7.49 11.45 5.66
N VAL A 124 7.53 10.16 5.28
CA VAL A 124 7.02 9.64 4.02
C VAL A 124 6.17 8.41 4.29
N PHE A 125 4.93 8.41 3.80
CA PHE A 125 3.98 7.32 3.95
C PHE A 125 3.81 6.59 2.62
N ARG A 126 3.75 5.26 2.70
CA ARG A 126 3.40 4.35 1.59
C ARG A 126 2.55 3.25 2.19
N SER A 127 1.24 3.37 2.07
CA SER A 127 0.30 2.40 2.63
C SER A 127 -0.69 1.91 1.59
N ILE A 128 -1.13 0.66 1.80
CA ILE A 128 -2.15 0.00 1.01
C ILE A 128 -3.27 -0.38 1.98
N SER A 129 -4.40 0.34 1.93
CA SER A 129 -5.61 -0.10 2.63
C SER A 129 -6.30 -1.17 1.80
N LEU A 130 -6.56 -2.31 2.42
CA LEU A 130 -7.27 -3.43 1.80
C LEU A 130 -8.77 -3.27 2.05
N ILE A 131 -9.53 -3.05 0.97
CA ILE A 131 -10.94 -2.67 1.03
C ILE A 131 -11.79 -3.83 0.50
N PRO A 132 -12.44 -4.61 1.39
CA PRO A 132 -13.38 -5.63 0.96
C PRO A 132 -14.59 -4.98 0.29
N LYS A 133 -14.95 -5.47 -0.89
CA LYS A 133 -16.19 -5.15 -1.60
C LYS A 133 -16.85 -6.47 -1.99
N ASP A 134 -17.89 -6.84 -1.25
CA ASP A 134 -18.54 -8.14 -1.34
C ASP A 134 -17.52 -9.30 -1.24
N LYS A 135 -17.25 -9.98 -2.37
CA LYS A 135 -16.34 -11.12 -2.46
C LYS A 135 -14.98 -10.78 -3.08
N VAL A 136 -14.74 -9.50 -3.38
CA VAL A 136 -13.52 -9.03 -4.02
C VAL A 136 -12.76 -8.06 -3.10
N LEU A 137 -11.47 -7.90 -3.37
CA LEU A 137 -10.58 -7.05 -2.58
C LEU A 137 -9.97 -5.95 -3.43
N TYR A 138 -10.30 -4.71 -3.10
CA TYR A 138 -9.68 -3.54 -3.72
C TYR A 138 -8.48 -3.08 -2.89
N ARG A 139 -7.51 -2.45 -3.56
CA ARG A 139 -6.27 -1.96 -2.96
C ARG A 139 -6.21 -0.44 -3.10
N SER A 140 -6.40 0.26 -1.99
CA SER A 140 -6.35 1.73 -1.95
C SER A 140 -4.96 2.17 -1.51
N TYR A 141 -4.18 2.70 -2.45
CA TYR A 141 -2.84 3.20 -2.23
C TYR A 141 -2.86 4.63 -1.75
N PHE A 142 -2.02 4.92 -0.75
CA PHE A 142 -1.76 6.25 -0.24
C PHE A 142 -0.25 6.47 -0.17
N LEU A 143 0.23 7.47 -0.90
CA LEU A 143 1.60 7.93 -0.86
C LEU A 143 1.63 9.37 -0.38
N SER A 144 2.52 9.69 0.55
CA SER A 144 2.68 11.08 0.99
C SER A 144 4.12 11.37 1.36
N ASP A 145 4.58 12.59 1.07
CA ASP A 145 5.83 13.16 1.56
C ASP A 145 5.52 14.50 2.21
N MET A 146 5.65 14.56 3.54
CA MET A 146 5.30 15.73 4.33
C MET A 146 6.18 16.93 3.98
N SER A 147 7.46 16.71 3.66
CA SER A 147 8.41 17.77 3.35
C SER A 147 8.06 18.47 2.03
N ARG A 148 7.49 17.72 1.09
CA ARG A 148 7.06 18.20 -0.24
C ARG A 148 5.58 18.56 -0.32
N LYS A 149 4.82 18.41 0.79
CA LYS A 149 3.34 18.50 0.80
C LYS A 149 2.70 17.62 -0.29
N LEU A 150 3.33 16.48 -0.58
CA LEU A 150 2.88 15.54 -1.60
C LEU A 150 1.82 14.61 -1.00
N ILE A 151 0.71 14.45 -1.71
CA ILE A 151 -0.29 13.41 -1.47
C ILE A 151 -0.66 12.79 -2.81
N SER A 152 -0.63 11.46 -2.91
CA SER A 152 -1.11 10.71 -4.07
C SER A 152 -1.97 9.55 -3.60
N GLN A 153 -3.12 9.40 -4.24
CA GLN A 153 -4.11 8.38 -3.91
C GLN A 153 -4.50 7.62 -5.17
N GLN A 154 -4.45 6.30 -5.09
CA GLN A 154 -4.75 5.45 -6.24
C GLN A 154 -5.63 4.29 -5.77
N CYS A 155 -6.62 3.93 -6.56
CA CYS A 155 -7.41 2.73 -6.31
C CYS A 155 -7.17 1.69 -7.40
N VAL A 156 -6.85 0.46 -6.99
CA VAL A 156 -6.73 -0.69 -7.89
C VAL A 156 -7.77 -1.74 -7.52
N THR A 157 -8.59 -2.15 -8.49
CA THR A 157 -9.60 -3.20 -8.27
C THR A 157 -8.97 -4.60 -8.15
N ASP A 158 -9.79 -5.60 -7.85
CA ASP A 158 -9.37 -7.01 -7.86
C ASP A 158 -8.88 -7.49 -9.23
N LYS A 159 -9.39 -6.88 -10.32
CA LYS A 159 -8.97 -7.14 -11.70
C LYS A 159 -7.83 -6.26 -12.20
N GLY A 160 -7.21 -5.45 -11.33
CA GLY A 160 -6.10 -4.58 -11.70
C GLY A 160 -6.50 -3.29 -12.42
N LYS A 161 -7.80 -2.93 -12.43
CA LYS A 161 -8.23 -1.65 -13.03
C LYS A 161 -7.79 -0.51 -12.11
N LEU A 162 -7.00 0.42 -12.65
CA LEU A 162 -6.52 1.61 -11.97
C LEU A 162 -7.52 2.76 -12.08
N PHE A 163 -7.82 3.38 -10.95
CA PHE A 163 -8.48 4.68 -10.82
C PHE A 163 -7.51 5.65 -10.14
N THR A 164 -7.17 6.74 -10.82
CA THR A 164 -6.20 7.71 -10.33
C THR A 164 -6.84 8.79 -9.47
N ASP A 165 -6.05 9.39 -8.58
CA ASP A 165 -6.41 10.52 -7.72
C ASP A 165 -7.68 10.27 -6.88
N THR A 166 -7.86 9.01 -6.46
CA THR A 166 -9.01 8.60 -5.66
C THR A 166 -8.66 7.43 -4.73
N THR A 167 -9.52 7.23 -3.74
CA THR A 167 -9.47 6.09 -2.83
C THR A 167 -10.48 5.03 -3.24
N CYS A 168 -10.26 3.78 -2.83
CA CYS A 168 -11.23 2.71 -3.13
C CYS A 168 -12.54 2.81 -2.35
N TYR A 169 -12.68 3.77 -1.43
CA TYR A 169 -13.94 3.99 -0.71
C TYR A 169 -15.02 4.61 -1.60
N THR A 170 -14.64 5.36 -2.63
CA THR A 170 -15.56 6.08 -3.53
C THR A 170 -15.75 5.38 -4.87
N VAL A 171 -14.85 4.45 -5.22
CA VAL A 171 -14.96 3.62 -6.42
C VAL A 171 -16.02 2.53 -6.18
N PRO A 172 -16.97 2.30 -7.10
CA PRO A 172 -17.98 1.25 -6.99
C PRO A 172 -17.39 -0.16 -6.85
#